data_AF-A0A7W8XBV7-F1
#
_entry.id   AF-A0A7W8XBV7-F1
#
_cell.length_a   1.000
_cell.length_b   1.000
_cell.length_c   1.000
_cell.angle_alpha   90.00
_cell.angle_beta   90.00
_cell.angle_gamma   90.00
#
_symmetry.space_group_name_H-M   'P 1'
#
loop_
_entity.id
_entity.type
_entity.pdbx_description
1 polymer ?
#
loop_
_entity_poly.entity_id
_entity_poly.type
_entity_poly.pdbx_seq_one_letter_code
_entity_poly.pdbx_strand_id
1 'polypeptide(L)'
;MANNINACCRARPAARICDFVSLDKAAVSRALATMNNQGLVKSDQASETDLRRRNWRLTPTGYTLHDSILAIALRREEQLISDVEPKDLEVFLRVMCQMRLNVEKIEPLDG
;
A
#
# COMPACT_ATOMS: atom_id res chain seq x y z
N MET A 1 -3.69 8.40 14.78
CA MET A 1 -4.08 8.47 13.36
C MET A 1 -4.06 7.07 12.71
N ALA A 2 -4.91 6.14 13.17
CA ALA A 2 -4.86 4.73 12.73
C ALA A 2 -5.96 4.33 11.73
N ASN A 3 -6.61 5.29 11.07
CA ASN A 3 -7.91 5.04 10.42
C ASN A 3 -7.89 4.86 8.89
N ASN A 4 -6.72 4.70 8.25
CA ASN A 4 -6.65 4.59 6.79
C ASN A 4 -5.97 3.31 6.26
N ILE A 5 -5.38 2.48 7.15
CA ILE A 5 -4.68 1.24 6.75
C ILE A 5 -5.67 0.08 6.56
N ASN A 6 -6.74 0.01 7.37
CA ASN A 6 -7.83 -0.98 7.22
C ASN A 6 -8.57 -0.87 5.88
N ALA A 7 -8.46 0.24 5.16
CA ALA A 7 -9.07 0.40 3.85
C ALA A 7 -8.39 -0.48 2.78
N CYS A 8 -7.10 -0.80 2.94
CA CYS A 8 -6.32 -1.57 1.96
C CYS A 8 -6.73 -3.05 1.86
N CYS A 9 -7.36 -3.60 2.89
CA CYS A 9 -7.64 -5.03 3.02
C CYS A 9 -8.91 -5.50 2.29
N ARG A 10 -9.68 -4.60 1.64
CA ARG A 10 -10.84 -4.99 0.81
C ARG A 10 -10.38 -5.37 -0.60
N ALA A 11 -11.10 -6.28 -1.27
CA ALA A 11 -10.81 -6.71 -2.64
C ALA A 11 -10.61 -5.50 -3.57
N ARG A 12 -9.44 -5.40 -4.21
CA ARG A 12 -9.08 -4.26 -5.04
C ARG A 12 -8.36 -4.67 -6.33
N PRO A 13 -8.54 -3.91 -7.42
CA PRO A 13 -7.76 -4.11 -8.64
C PRO A 13 -6.29 -3.75 -8.43
N ALA A 14 -5.39 -4.53 -9.04
CA ALA A 14 -3.94 -4.31 -8.95
C ALA A 14 -3.49 -2.90 -9.39
N ALA A 15 -4.21 -2.26 -10.32
CA ALA A 15 -3.93 -0.88 -10.73
C ALA A 15 -4.01 0.11 -9.54
N ARG A 16 -5.00 -0.07 -8.65
CA ARG A 16 -5.14 0.78 -7.45
C ARG A 16 -4.13 0.45 -6.36
N ILE A 17 -3.54 -0.75 -6.37
CA ILE A 17 -2.43 -1.12 -5.48
C ILE A 17 -1.17 -0.36 -5.92
N CYS A 18 -0.94 -0.23 -7.23
CA CYS A 18 0.21 0.52 -7.77
C CYS A 18 0.13 2.01 -7.38
N ASP A 19 -1.07 2.61 -7.43
CA ASP A 19 -1.30 4.00 -7.03
C ASP A 19 -0.96 4.26 -5.54
N PHE A 20 -1.19 3.27 -4.67
CA PHE A 20 -0.98 3.40 -3.22
C PHE A 20 0.43 3.07 -2.76
N VAL A 21 1.14 2.17 -3.46
CA VAL A 21 2.47 1.69 -3.05
C VAL A 21 3.59 2.37 -3.86
N SER A 22 3.25 3.22 -4.84
CA SER A 22 4.20 3.86 -5.77
C SER A 22 5.20 2.87 -6.40
N LEU A 23 4.82 1.60 -6.49
CA LEU A 23 5.60 0.52 -7.11
C LEU A 23 5.14 0.32 -8.55
N ASP A 24 6.10 0.09 -9.43
CA ASP A 24 5.83 -0.23 -10.83
C ASP A 24 4.85 -1.42 -10.97
N LYS A 25 3.96 -1.33 -11.97
CA LYS A 25 2.90 -2.31 -12.21
C LYS A 25 3.42 -3.72 -12.47
N ALA A 26 4.59 -3.86 -13.08
CA ALA A 26 5.20 -5.17 -13.31
C ALA A 26 5.78 -5.75 -12.01
N ALA A 27 6.33 -4.91 -11.13
CA ALA A 27 6.78 -5.34 -9.80
C ALA A 27 5.61 -5.83 -8.92
N VAL A 28 4.49 -5.09 -8.91
CA VAL A 28 3.26 -5.49 -8.20
C VAL A 28 2.70 -6.80 -8.74
N SER A 29 2.67 -6.98 -10.06
CA SER A 29 2.21 -8.22 -10.69
C SER A 29 3.07 -9.44 -10.30
N ARG A 30 4.41 -9.29 -10.32
CA ARG A 30 5.32 -10.36 -9.90
C ARG A 30 5.14 -10.72 -8.42
N ALA A 31 5.04 -9.72 -7.55
CA ALA A 31 4.81 -9.93 -6.12
C ALA A 31 3.48 -10.67 -5.86
N LEU A 32 2.40 -10.27 -6.54
CA LEU A 32 1.10 -10.93 -6.43
C LEU A 32 1.14 -12.38 -6.93
N ALA A 33 1.86 -12.67 -8.01
CA ALA A 33 2.05 -14.04 -8.48
C ALA A 33 2.80 -14.91 -7.45
N THR A 34 3.87 -14.39 -6.85
CA THR A 34 4.61 -15.09 -5.79
C THR A 34 3.73 -15.33 -4.56
N MET A 35 3.00 -14.32 -4.11
CA MET A 35 2.09 -14.45 -2.97
C MET A 35 0.93 -15.42 -3.24
N ASN A 36 0.46 -15.51 -4.50
CA ASN A 36 -0.55 -16.48 -4.91
C ASN A 36 -0.01 -17.91 -4.86
N ASN A 37 1.22 -18.13 -5.34
CA ASN A 37 1.88 -19.43 -5.29
C ASN A 37 2.12 -19.89 -3.85
N GLN A 38 2.30 -18.94 -2.92
CA GLN A 38 2.41 -19.20 -1.47
C GLN A 38 1.05 -19.32 -0.77
N GLY A 39 -0.07 -19.19 -1.49
CA GLY A 39 -1.42 -19.29 -0.93
C GLY A 39 -1.81 -18.13 0.00
N LEU A 40 -1.09 -17.01 -0.04
CA LEU A 40 -1.34 -15.82 0.79
C LEU A 40 -2.39 -14.89 0.17
N VAL A 41 -2.55 -14.94 -1.15
CA VAL A 41 -3.61 -14.24 -1.87
C VAL A 41 -4.32 -15.18 -2.81
N LYS A 42 -5.56 -14.84 -3.15
CA LYS A 42 -6.34 -15.45 -4.21
C LYS A 42 -6.75 -14.38 -5.21
N SER A 43 -6.69 -14.74 -6.49
CA SER A 43 -7.26 -13.94 -7.56
C SER A 43 -8.64 -14.45 -7.94
N ASP A 44 -9.65 -13.58 -7.86
CA ASP A 44 -10.95 -13.81 -8.47
C ASP A 44 -10.99 -13.12 -9.84
N GLN A 45 -11.66 -13.74 -10.81
CA GLN A 45 -11.83 -13.18 -12.14
C GLN A 45 -12.76 -11.96 -12.03
N ALA A 46 -12.28 -10.77 -12.44
CA ALA A 46 -13.02 -9.53 -12.22
C ALA A 46 -14.10 -9.26 -13.29
N SER A 47 -14.01 -9.90 -14.45
CA SER A 47 -14.99 -9.80 -15.55
C SER A 47 -14.83 -10.97 -16.53
N GLU A 48 -15.94 -11.48 -17.08
CA GLU A 48 -15.94 -12.49 -18.17
C GLU A 48 -15.35 -11.94 -19.48
N THR A 49 -15.38 -10.62 -19.66
CA THR A 49 -14.91 -9.94 -20.88
C THR A 49 -13.45 -9.51 -20.87
N ASP A 50 -12.77 -9.49 -19.73
CA ASP A 50 -11.36 -9.08 -19.65
C ASP A 50 -10.57 -9.97 -18.67
N LEU A 51 -10.04 -11.07 -19.22
CA LEU A 51 -9.19 -12.06 -18.53
C LEU A 51 -7.92 -11.45 -17.90
N ARG A 52 -7.54 -10.22 -18.27
CA ARG A 52 -6.37 -9.53 -17.71
C ARG A 52 -6.68 -8.75 -16.43
N ARG A 53 -7.96 -8.51 -16.11
CA ARG A 53 -8.36 -7.88 -14.85
C ARG A 53 -8.65 -8.94 -13.79
N ARG A 54 -7.70 -9.11 -12.87
CA ARG A 54 -7.85 -9.97 -11.69
C ARG A 54 -8.05 -9.11 -10.45
N ASN A 55 -9.07 -9.45 -9.66
CA ASN A 55 -9.25 -8.90 -8.33
C ASN A 55 -8.49 -9.76 -7.34
N TRP A 56 -7.67 -9.15 -6.50
CA TRP A 56 -6.86 -9.88 -5.52
C TRP A 56 -7.46 -9.71 -4.12
N ARG A 57 -7.44 -10.80 -3.35
CA ARG A 57 -7.88 -10.84 -1.95
C ARG A 57 -6.90 -11.64 -1.12
N LEU A 58 -6.67 -11.22 0.12
CA LEU A 58 -5.91 -12.02 1.08
C LEU A 58 -6.70 -13.28 1.46
N THR A 59 -5.99 -14.39 1.61
CA THR A 59 -6.51 -15.61 2.23
C THR A 59 -6.42 -15.48 3.76
N PRO A 60 -7.05 -16.38 4.55
CA PRO A 60 -6.87 -16.38 6.01
C PRO A 60 -5.40 -16.46 6.45
N THR A 61 -4.58 -17.25 5.75
CA THR A 61 -3.13 -17.32 5.95
C THR A 61 -2.43 -16.02 5.55
N GLY A 62 -2.88 -15.38 4.47
CA GLY A 62 -2.45 -14.04 4.08
C GLY A 62 -2.73 -12.97 5.13
N TYR A 63 -3.90 -13.02 5.78
CA TYR A 63 -4.26 -12.12 6.89
C TYR A 63 -3.37 -12.36 8.12
N THR A 64 -3.09 -13.61 8.45
CA THR A 64 -2.18 -13.92 9.57
C THR A 64 -0.78 -13.34 9.35
N LEU A 65 -0.24 -13.48 8.13
CA LEU A 65 1.05 -12.87 7.79
C LEU A 65 0.95 -11.34 7.80
N HIS A 66 -0.10 -10.78 7.22
CA HIS A 66 -0.35 -9.33 7.25
C HIS A 66 -0.33 -8.79 8.68
N ASP A 67 -1.01 -9.44 9.62
CA ASP A 67 -1.09 -8.99 11.01
C ASP A 67 0.29 -9.06 11.70
N SER A 68 1.09 -10.07 11.39
CA SER A 68 2.47 -10.15 11.89
C SER A 68 3.36 -9.02 11.36
N ILE A 69 3.21 -8.65 10.09
CA ILE A 69 3.96 -7.55 9.47
C ILE A 69 3.47 -6.20 10.02
N LEU A 70 2.15 -6.05 10.21
CA LEU A 70 1.53 -4.86 10.77
C LEU A 70 2.06 -4.60 12.19
N ALA A 71 2.15 -5.62 13.03
CA ALA A 71 2.71 -5.49 14.37
C ALA A 71 4.15 -4.96 14.34
N ILE A 72 4.98 -5.44 13.40
CA ILE A 72 6.36 -4.95 13.22
C ILE A 72 6.36 -3.50 12.73
N ALA A 73 5.49 -3.16 11.77
CA ALA A 73 5.40 -1.81 11.21
C ALA A 73 5.00 -0.78 12.27
N LEU A 74 4.00 -1.10 13.10
CA LEU A 74 3.56 -0.23 14.20
C LEU A 74 4.67 -0.02 15.24
N ARG A 75 5.39 -1.08 15.59
CA ARG A 75 6.54 -0.97 16.51
C ARG A 75 7.64 -0.09 15.95
N ARG A 76 7.93 -0.21 14.65
CA ARG A 76 8.91 0.64 13.97
C ARG A 76 8.45 2.09 13.89
N GLU A 77 7.16 2.33 13.65
CA GLU A 77 6.58 3.67 13.65
C GLU A 77 6.74 4.33 15.02
N GLU A 78 6.38 3.61 16.10
CA GLU A 78 6.56 4.08 17.48
C GLU A 78 8.02 4.43 17.79
N GLN A 79 8.97 3.59 17.37
CA GLN A 79 10.40 3.85 17.51
C GLN A 79 10.91 5.00 16.62
N LEU A 80 10.33 5.19 15.45
CA LEU A 80 10.76 6.23 14.51
C LEU A 80 10.36 7.62 15.02
N ILE A 81 9.21 7.72 15.67
CA ILE A 81 8.67 8.99 16.20
C ILE A 81 8.96 9.19 17.69
N SER A 82 9.71 8.28 18.32
CA SER A 82 10.07 8.40 19.73
C SER A 82 10.81 9.72 19.98
N ASP A 83 10.49 10.37 21.10
CA ASP A 83 11.09 11.63 21.52
C ASP A 83 10.82 12.85 20.61
N VAL A 84 9.92 12.72 19.64
CA VAL A 84 9.43 13.85 18.83
C VAL A 84 8.22 14.48 19.53
N GLU A 85 8.21 15.80 19.69
CA GLU A 85 7.04 16.50 20.22
C GLU A 85 5.82 16.26 19.30
N PRO A 86 4.65 15.85 19.82
CA PRO A 86 3.49 15.54 18.99
C PRO A 86 3.08 16.67 18.04
N LYS A 87 3.27 17.93 18.48
CA LYS A 87 2.96 19.12 17.68
C LYS A 87 3.90 19.29 16.50
N ASP A 88 5.19 19.04 16.69
CA ASP A 88 6.19 19.11 15.63
C ASP A 88 6.00 17.99 14.61
N LEU A 89 5.66 16.79 15.08
CA LEU A 89 5.30 15.66 14.22
C LEU A 89 4.07 15.99 13.35
N GLU A 90 3.04 16.62 13.93
CA GLU A 90 1.85 17.04 13.19
C GLU A 90 2.20 18.07 12.09
N VAL A 91 3.03 19.07 12.42
CA VAL A 91 3.49 20.06 11.45
C VAL A 91 4.28 19.40 10.33
N PHE A 92 5.22 18.50 10.68
CA PHE A 92 6.03 17.76 9.71
C PHE A 92 5.16 16.95 8.76
N LEU A 93 4.23 16.15 9.28
CA LEU A 93 3.31 15.33 8.47
C LEU A 93 2.47 16.18 7.53
N ARG A 94 1.96 17.33 8.00
CA ARG A 94 1.18 18.27 7.19
C ARG A 94 2.01 18.82 6.03
N VAL A 95 3.23 19.28 6.31
CA VAL A 95 4.14 19.84 5.29
C VAL A 95 4.53 18.77 4.28
N MET A 96 4.92 17.57 4.72
CA MET A 96 5.26 16.44 3.86
C MET A 96 4.09 16.04 2.95
N CYS A 97 2.87 15.99 3.50
CA CYS A 97 1.67 15.71 2.70
C CYS A 97 1.45 16.77 1.62
N GLN A 98 1.64 18.06 1.95
CA GLN A 98 1.52 19.14 0.98
C GLN A 98 2.62 19.07 -0.10
N MET A 99 3.86 18.76 0.28
CA MET A 99 4.95 18.57 -0.67
C MET A 99 4.66 17.42 -1.63
N ARG A 100 4.17 16.28 -1.14
CA ARG A 100 3.75 15.15 -1.99
C ARG A 100 2.70 15.56 -3.02
N LEU A 101 1.69 16.32 -2.61
CA LEU A 101 0.67 16.83 -3.53
C LEU A 101 1.23 17.84 -4.54
N ASN A 102 2.29 18.55 -4.18
CA ASN A 102 2.96 19.48 -5.08
C ASN A 102 3.83 18.74 -6.12
N VAL A 103 4.39 17.57 -5.80
CA VAL A 103 5.15 16.75 -6.77
C VAL A 103 4.33 16.45 -8.01
N GLU A 104 3.02 16.21 -7.87
CA GLU A 104 2.10 15.98 -9.00
C GLU A 104 1.93 17.21 -9.91
N LYS A 105 2.30 18.40 -9.43
CA LYS A 105 2.16 19.69 -10.13
C LYS A 105 3.49 20.21 -10.66
N ILE A 106 4.60 19.57 -10.34
CA ILE A 106 5.91 19.96 -10.86
C ILE A 106 5.96 19.51 -12.31
N GLU A 107 6.05 20.46 -13.24
CA GLU A 107 6.37 20.15 -14.64
C GLU A 107 7.73 19.45 -14.70
N PRO A 108 7.90 18.43 -15.55
CA PRO A 108 9.21 17.85 -15.80
C PRO A 108 10.15 19.00 -16.19
N LEU A 109 11.32 19.07 -15.55
CA LEU A 109 12.36 19.96 -16.03
C LEU A 109 12.81 19.41 -17.38
N ASP A 110 12.38 20.06 -18.46
CA ASP A 110 12.82 19.76 -19.81
C ASP A 110 14.35 19.85 -19.86
N GLY A 111 14.99 18.72 -20.15
CA GLY A 111 16.42 18.56 -20.37
C GLY A 111 16.68 17.36 -21.26
#